data_AF-A0A9E3T496-F1
#
_entry.id   AF-A0A9E3T496-F1
#
_cell.length_a   1.000
_cell.length_b   1.000
_cell.length_c   1.000
_cell.angle_alpha   90.00
_cell.angle_beta   90.00
_cell.angle_gamma   90.00
#
_symmetry.space_group_name_H-M   'P 1'
#
loop_
_entity.id
_entity.type
_entity.pdbx_description
1 polymer ?
#
loop_
_entity_poly.entity_id
_entity_poly.type
_entity_poly.pdbx_seq_one_letter_code
_entity_poly.pdbx_strand_id
1 'polypeptide(L)'
;ALYRFNFITPEPIEGVMARRTSSEPVLVIVRGEDVRWRALGTLMSVTSPYLDSDIVVAWDYLQPGVREDIEARFPDRQIIEMQAEGNQAWFVDDPPQG
;
A
#
# COMPACT_ATOMS: atom_id res chain seq x y z
N ALA A 1 -15.12 -9.14 -22.24
CA ALA A 1 -15.28 -9.11 -20.76
C ALA A 1 -14.17 -8.24 -20.18
N LEU A 2 -14.51 -7.21 -19.39
CA LEU A 2 -13.57 -6.23 -18.81
C LEU A 2 -12.88 -6.70 -17.51
N TYR A 3 -12.97 -8.01 -17.21
CA TYR A 3 -12.43 -8.59 -15.99
C TYR A 3 -10.89 -8.45 -16.00
N ARG A 4 -10.31 -7.76 -15.02
CA ARG A 4 -8.87 -7.49 -14.82
C ARG A 4 -8.17 -6.53 -15.79
N PHE A 5 -8.90 -5.87 -16.70
CA PHE A 5 -8.28 -4.99 -17.72
C PHE A 5 -7.58 -3.73 -17.16
N ASN A 6 -7.70 -3.44 -15.86
CA ASN A 6 -7.15 -2.24 -15.21
C ASN A 6 -6.26 -2.51 -13.99
N PHE A 7 -5.85 -3.76 -13.73
CA PHE A 7 -5.04 -4.13 -12.55
C PHE A 7 -5.68 -3.82 -11.17
N ILE A 8 -6.97 -3.50 -11.13
CA ILE A 8 -7.74 -3.31 -9.89
C ILE A 8 -8.41 -4.64 -9.54
N THR A 9 -7.90 -5.31 -8.51
CA THR A 9 -8.42 -6.56 -7.94
C THR A 9 -8.54 -6.42 -6.41
N PRO A 10 -9.31 -7.27 -5.71
CA PRO A 10 -9.33 -7.28 -4.23
C PRO A 10 -8.04 -7.86 -3.61
N GLU A 11 -7.20 -8.53 -4.40
CA GLU A 11 -6.02 -9.28 -3.95
C GLU A 11 -5.04 -8.44 -3.08
N PRO A 12 -4.76 -7.15 -3.38
CA PRO A 12 -3.93 -6.33 -2.50
C PRO A 12 -4.51 -6.15 -1.09
N ILE A 13 -5.84 -6.00 -0.95
CA ILE A 13 -6.48 -5.87 0.36
C ILE A 13 -6.42 -7.20 1.11
N GLU A 14 -6.73 -8.30 0.43
CA GLU A 14 -6.63 -9.65 1.01
C GLU A 14 -5.20 -9.95 1.48
N GLY A 15 -4.20 -9.55 0.68
CA GLY A 15 -2.78 -9.70 1.02
C GLY A 15 -2.34 -8.86 2.23
N VAL A 16 -2.92 -7.67 2.41
CA VAL A 16 -2.74 -6.84 3.61
C VAL A 16 -3.33 -7.54 4.84
N MET A 17 -4.56 -8.02 4.72
CA MET A 17 -5.25 -8.70 5.83
C MET A 17 -4.55 -10.00 6.24
N ALA A 18 -3.98 -10.75 5.29
CA ALA A 18 -3.21 -11.96 5.56
C ALA A 18 -1.88 -11.70 6.31
N ARG A 19 -1.30 -10.49 6.14
CA ARG A 19 -0.06 -10.06 6.81
C ARG A 19 -0.29 -9.32 8.13
N ARG A 20 -1.54 -9.00 8.45
CA ARG A 20 -1.91 -8.38 9.72
C ARG A 20 -1.62 -9.35 10.86
N THR A 21 -0.86 -8.89 11.86
CA THR A 21 -0.46 -9.69 13.02
C THR A 21 -1.04 -9.17 14.33
N SER A 22 -1.58 -7.93 14.33
CA SER A 22 -2.21 -7.30 15.48
C SER A 22 -3.63 -6.81 15.16
N SER A 23 -4.36 -6.39 16.20
CA SER A 23 -5.66 -5.73 16.05
C SER A 23 -5.54 -4.24 15.74
N GLU A 24 -4.33 -3.68 15.68
CA GLU A 24 -4.11 -2.27 15.38
C GLU A 24 -4.48 -1.96 13.92
N PRO A 25 -4.87 -0.72 13.59
CA PRO A 25 -5.04 -0.31 12.20
C PRO A 25 -3.72 -0.48 11.42
N VAL A 26 -3.82 -0.67 10.11
CA VAL A 26 -2.68 -0.89 9.22
C VAL A 26 -2.30 0.39 8.51
N LEU A 27 -0.99 0.64 8.41
CA LEU A 27 -0.37 1.56 7.48
C LEU A 27 0.35 0.74 6.41
N VAL A 28 -0.10 0.84 5.16
CA VAL A 28 0.61 0.27 4.01
C VAL A 28 1.53 1.34 3.45
N ILE A 29 2.84 1.14 3.55
CA ILE A 29 3.83 2.01 2.93
C ILE A 29 4.21 1.38 1.59
N VAL A 30 3.86 2.07 0.50
CA VAL A 30 4.23 1.67 -0.85
C VAL A 30 5.43 2.49 -1.28
N ARG A 31 6.54 1.84 -1.61
CA ARG A 31 7.80 2.46 -1.99
C ARG A 31 8.03 2.39 -3.50
N GLY A 32 8.46 3.47 -4.13
CA GLY A 32 8.81 3.48 -5.56
C GLY A 32 8.88 4.86 -6.19
N GLU A 33 9.63 4.99 -7.29
CA GLU A 33 9.88 6.26 -8.01
C GLU A 33 8.86 6.52 -9.14
N ASP A 34 8.59 5.54 -10.01
CA ASP A 34 7.58 5.64 -11.08
C ASP A 34 6.29 4.87 -10.70
N VAL A 35 5.60 5.32 -9.66
CA VAL A 35 4.35 4.70 -9.21
C VAL A 35 3.16 5.34 -9.93
N ARG A 36 2.41 4.54 -10.70
CA ARG A 36 1.15 4.98 -11.33
C ARG A 36 -0.02 4.71 -10.41
N TRP A 37 -1.08 5.51 -10.56
CA TRP A 37 -2.27 5.43 -9.71
C TRP A 37 -2.87 4.01 -9.63
N ARG A 38 -2.70 3.17 -10.66
CA ARG A 38 -3.21 1.78 -10.67
C ARG A 38 -2.50 0.88 -9.67
N ALA A 39 -1.23 1.12 -9.38
CA ALA A 39 -0.49 0.35 -8.37
C ALA A 39 -1.06 0.55 -6.96
N LEU A 40 -1.69 1.71 -6.70
CA LEU A 40 -2.26 2.07 -5.40
C LEU A 40 -3.80 1.98 -5.38
N GLY A 41 -4.45 1.96 -6.54
CA GLY A 41 -5.88 2.25 -6.69
C GLY A 41 -6.80 1.40 -5.84
N THR A 42 -6.55 0.08 -5.74
CA THR A 42 -7.33 -0.80 -4.86
C THR A 42 -7.20 -0.35 -3.40
N LEU A 43 -5.99 -0.15 -2.89
CA LEU A 43 -5.78 0.16 -1.48
C LEU A 43 -6.21 1.60 -1.14
N MET A 44 -6.09 2.53 -2.09
CA MET A 44 -6.64 3.89 -1.95
C MET A 44 -8.17 3.88 -1.84
N SER A 45 -8.87 2.90 -2.43
CA SER A 45 -10.33 2.81 -2.33
C SER A 45 -10.85 2.52 -0.91
N VAL A 46 -10.00 1.98 -0.04
CA VAL A 46 -10.31 1.71 1.37
C VAL A 46 -9.63 2.70 2.33
N THR A 47 -8.87 3.66 1.79
CA THR A 47 -8.28 4.75 2.58
C THR A 47 -9.30 5.89 2.69
N SER A 48 -9.74 6.18 3.91
CA SER A 48 -10.60 7.33 4.20
C SER A 48 -9.89 8.64 3.81
N PRO A 49 -10.59 9.63 3.22
CA PRO A 49 -10.00 10.94 2.96
C PRO A 49 -9.57 11.67 4.24
N TYR A 50 -10.07 11.25 5.41
CA TYR A 50 -9.66 11.74 6.73
C TYR A 50 -8.48 10.97 7.33
N LEU A 51 -8.01 9.91 6.66
CA LEU A 51 -6.86 9.08 7.04
C LEU A 51 -7.02 8.36 8.40
N ASP A 52 -8.26 8.03 8.74
CA ASP A 52 -8.68 7.37 9.97
C ASP A 52 -9.29 5.97 9.74
N SER A 53 -9.25 5.47 8.50
CA SER A 53 -9.69 4.11 8.15
C SER A 53 -8.80 3.03 8.76
N ASP A 54 -9.33 1.81 8.86
CA ASP A 54 -8.58 0.63 9.35
C ASP A 54 -7.33 0.34 8.52
N ILE A 55 -7.35 0.63 7.21
CA ILE A 55 -6.18 0.60 6.33
C ILE A 55 -5.95 2.01 5.79
N VAL A 56 -4.72 2.51 5.90
CA VAL A 56 -4.26 3.74 5.26
C VAL A 56 -3.08 3.42 4.35
N VAL A 57 -3.08 3.95 3.14
CA VAL A 57 -1.95 3.84 2.21
C VAL A 57 -1.15 5.14 2.21
N ALA A 58 0.16 5.01 2.29
CA ALA A 58 1.10 6.09 2.07
C ALA A 58 2.08 5.70 0.95
N TRP A 59 2.54 6.69 0.18
CA TRP A 59 3.53 6.50 -0.86
C TRP A 59 4.86 7.11 -0.43
N ASP A 60 5.87 6.25 -0.22
CA ASP A 60 7.27 6.62 -0.10
C ASP A 60 7.86 6.77 -1.51
N TYR A 61 7.92 8.01 -1.99
CA TYR A 61 8.45 8.38 -3.30
C TYR A 61 9.98 8.58 -3.31
N LEU A 62 10.69 7.95 -2.36
CA LEU A 62 12.15 7.84 -2.31
C LEU A 62 12.90 9.18 -2.13
N GLN A 63 12.21 10.24 -1.71
CA GLN A 63 12.86 11.48 -1.29
C GLN A 63 13.27 11.40 0.19
N PRO A 64 14.42 12.00 0.57
CA PRO A 64 14.86 12.01 1.97
C PRO A 64 13.78 12.57 2.91
N GLY A 65 13.54 11.93 4.06
CA GLY A 65 12.59 12.38 5.08
C GLY A 65 11.15 11.92 4.89
N VAL A 66 10.76 11.48 3.69
CA VAL A 66 9.36 11.11 3.40
C VAL A 66 8.91 9.91 4.24
N ARG A 67 9.77 8.90 4.35
CA ARG A 67 9.55 7.72 5.16
C ARG A 67 9.29 8.10 6.61
N GLU A 68 10.17 8.90 7.18
CA GLU A 68 10.13 9.35 8.56
C GLU A 68 8.88 10.20 8.84
N ASP A 69 8.51 11.09 7.91
CA ASP A 69 7.30 11.90 8.01
C ASP A 69 6.01 11.06 7.96
N ILE A 70 5.99 10.00 7.13
CA ILE A 70 4.87 9.05 7.04
C ILE A 70 4.72 8.30 8.37
N GLU A 71 5.81 7.73 8.90
CA GLU A 71 5.79 6.97 10.16
C GLU A 71 5.41 7.88 11.34
N ALA A 72 5.95 9.11 11.40
CA ALA A 72 5.61 10.08 12.43
C ALA A 72 4.13 10.52 12.42
N ARG A 73 3.49 10.51 11.25
CA ARG A 73 2.06 10.84 11.11
C ARG A 73 1.13 9.72 11.58
N PHE A 74 1.62 8.48 11.60
CA PHE A 74 0.82 7.29 11.87
C PHE A 74 1.51 6.34 12.87
N PRO A 75 1.84 6.82 14.10
CA PRO A 75 2.66 6.07 15.04
C PRO A 75 1.99 4.81 15.60
N ASP A 76 0.65 4.77 15.62
CA ASP A 76 -0.14 3.70 16.26
C ASP A 76 -0.68 2.68 15.25
N ARG A 77 0.05 2.42 14.17
CA ARG A 77 -0.37 1.51 13.10
C ARG A 77 0.66 0.42 12.84
N GLN A 78 0.18 -0.80 12.59
CA GLN A 78 1.02 -1.86 12.06
C GLN A 78 1.46 -1.48 10.65
N ILE A 79 2.77 -1.48 10.40
CA ILE A 79 3.33 -1.19 9.07
C ILE A 79 3.37 -2.47 8.23
N ILE A 80 2.90 -2.38 6.97
CA ILE A 80 3.06 -3.40 5.94
C ILE A 80 3.73 -2.77 4.73
N GLU A 81 4.83 -3.39 4.29
CA GLU A 81 5.69 -2.87 3.23
C GLU A 81 5.30 -3.41 1.86
N MET A 82 5.21 -2.50 0.88
CA MET A 82 5.06 -2.83 -0.52
C MET A 82 6.06 -2.06 -1.36
N GLN A 83 6.45 -2.65 -2.48
CA GLN A 83 7.20 -1.99 -3.54
C GLN A 83 6.27 -1.81 -4.75
N ALA A 84 6.43 -0.73 -5.49
CA ALA A 84 5.69 -0.47 -6.71
C ALA A 84 6.58 0.04 -7.85
N GLU A 85 6.20 -0.34 -9.07
CA GLU A 85 6.81 0.09 -10.32
C GLU A 85 5.76 0.11 -11.43
N GLY A 86 5.63 1.24 -12.12
CA GLY A 86 4.61 1.45 -13.14
C GLY A 86 3.20 1.23 -12.57
N ASN A 87 2.47 0.27 -13.16
CA ASN A 87 1.12 -0.09 -12.71
C ASN A 87 1.09 -1.28 -11.72
N GLN A 88 2.25 -1.78 -11.30
CA GLN A 88 2.36 -2.96 -10.45
C GLN A 88 2.79 -2.58 -9.04
N ALA A 89 2.29 -3.33 -8.06
CA ALA A 89 2.76 -3.31 -6.69
C ALA A 89 2.80 -4.75 -6.15
N TRP A 90 3.75 -5.02 -5.27
CA TRP A 90 3.92 -6.31 -4.62
C TRP A 90 4.37 -6.11 -3.17
N PHE A 91 4.12 -7.09 -2.33
CA PHE A 91 4.61 -7.07 -0.96
C PHE A 91 6.11 -7.36 -0.95
N VAL A 92 6.87 -6.67 -0.09
CA VAL A 92 8.33 -6.82 -0.03
C VAL A 92 8.75 -8.25 0.34
N ASP A 93 7.91 -8.99 1.05
CA ASP A 93 8.13 -10.39 1.44
C ASP A 93 7.66 -11.42 0.39
N ASP A 94 7.02 -10.98 -0.69
CA ASP A 94 6.51 -11.83 -1.78
C ASP A 94 6.70 -11.13 -3.14
N PRO A 95 7.97 -10.98 -3.57
CA PRO A 95 8.28 -10.29 -4.83
C PRO A 95 7.89 -11.13 -6.06
N PRO A 96 7.63 -10.50 -7.21
CA PRO A 96 7.38 -11.21 -8.47
C PRO A 96 8.54 -12.15 -8.78
N GLN A 97 8.23 -13.41 -9.08
CA GLN A 97 9.23 -14.34 -9.59
C GLN A 97 9.47 -14.00 -11.07
N GLY A 98 10.70 -13.60 -11.40
CA GLY A 98 11.11 -13.16 -12.74
C GLY A 98 11.03 -14.25 -13.81
#